data_AF-A0A7Y4WQ18-F1
#
_entry.id   AF-A0A7Y4WQ18-F1
#
_cell.length_a   1.000
_cell.length_b   1.000
_cell.length_c   1.000
_cell.angle_alpha   90.00
_cell.angle_beta   90.00
_cell.angle_gamma   90.00
#
_symmetry.space_group_name_H-M   'P 1'
#
loop_
_entity.id
_entity.type
_entity.pdbx_description
1 polymer ?
#
loop_
_entity_poly.entity_id
_entity_poly.type
_entity_poly.pdbx_seq_one_letter_code
_entity_poly.pdbx_strand_id
1 'polypeptide(L)'
;MKYGVLPFRFGRAATEPISPSFDKFYAAVAQMCADSNVVLARSNSPISVPLAYEMISDAQLMFRISSAHLEAWIGDANLVIIDLANPVDQILPNHHIIGSLNALIRYYSTTANSRKRRFLLLLPAMLAELDPVMQSIADLIDDGTLAAISNNGISLRSAAFGASPDEKRYVEALAIAHGRPEDAIRRKLVRFPGHFKRYADKRHSHCTSYYFDGRLCEAELVNYLDHYFASIDPTPSETQILYHATISRWLSNAVEAFGKRRKREVTNLALDFRVREDVRNVTLVLPLVDTGNTLDTLCNLIRQRAPKAKIRVLTVLATQRPLSEPGSFNFAFGSEEVRVDFIAAVMQQRFAPGECPACKLNIEATDPVDPDPFDKLSTHAFWALAMELGFEREENVPPYRNSLGFIPAFKRINDMNGPFLAYKVHKLLRSSRDLPANPIVICPQEDGVGAIANWLESVFGITVIRIPKTYLGSDSIAQELASPPEAFFLNSEAQPAWLTQLQSLRYFQEEFGKGRRVLGSPNYSVIILDEINSSGKTRSLLVNLAAKFQLNIICCMSLVDFAPFEKPSEMRVTSLYEIDLVSVRDRRGVH
;
A
#
# COMPACT_ATOMS: atom_id res chain seq x y z
N MET A 1 -25.34 -23.27 -3.73
CA MET A 1 -25.63 -22.16 -2.78
C MET A 1 -25.27 -20.82 -3.42
N LYS A 2 -26.10 -19.77 -3.31
CA LYS A 2 -25.70 -18.41 -3.72
C LYS A 2 -24.96 -17.72 -2.58
N TYR A 3 -23.84 -17.05 -2.85
CA TYR A 3 -23.14 -16.22 -1.86
C TYR A 3 -23.00 -14.77 -2.33
N GLY A 4 -22.91 -13.84 -1.40
CA GLY A 4 -22.53 -12.44 -1.67
C GLY A 4 -21.45 -11.98 -0.72
N VAL A 5 -20.82 -10.87 -1.04
CA VAL A 5 -19.69 -10.34 -0.28
C VAL A 5 -19.94 -8.88 0.03
N LEU A 6 -19.66 -8.48 1.27
CA LEU A 6 -19.67 -7.12 1.77
C LEU A 6 -18.25 -6.78 2.27
N PRO A 7 -17.33 -6.39 1.36
CA PRO A 7 -15.96 -6.15 1.72
C PRO A 7 -15.76 -4.73 2.22
N PHE A 8 -15.45 -4.58 3.50
CA PHE A 8 -15.17 -3.27 4.06
C PHE A 8 -13.71 -2.86 3.81
N ARG A 9 -13.49 -1.56 3.61
CA ARG A 9 -12.14 -1.00 3.44
C ARG A 9 -11.93 0.15 4.40
N PHE A 10 -11.24 -0.16 5.48
CA PHE A 10 -10.84 0.78 6.52
C PHE A 10 -9.94 1.88 5.96
N GLY A 11 -10.23 3.11 6.32
CA GLY A 11 -9.48 4.29 5.87
C GLY A 11 -9.79 4.73 4.44
N ARG A 12 -10.71 4.05 3.73
CA ARG A 12 -11.12 4.47 2.38
C ARG A 12 -12.32 5.41 2.45
N ALA A 13 -12.30 6.43 1.58
CA ALA A 13 -13.38 7.39 1.47
C ALA A 13 -14.41 7.03 0.40
N ALA A 14 -13.99 6.30 -0.65
CA ALA A 14 -14.84 5.89 -1.77
C ALA A 14 -14.90 4.36 -1.90
N THR A 15 -15.92 3.87 -2.60
CA THR A 15 -16.01 2.47 -3.00
C THR A 15 -14.86 2.11 -3.95
N GLU A 16 -14.42 0.85 -3.94
CA GLU A 16 -13.34 0.36 -4.81
C GLU A 16 -13.74 -1.01 -5.37
N PRO A 17 -13.43 -1.30 -6.65
CA PRO A 17 -13.62 -2.64 -7.18
C PRO A 17 -12.69 -3.64 -6.50
N ILE A 18 -13.20 -4.83 -6.23
CA ILE A 18 -12.43 -5.90 -5.59
C ILE A 18 -11.49 -6.54 -6.61
N SER A 19 -10.25 -6.85 -6.18
CA SER A 19 -9.26 -7.46 -7.06
C SER A 19 -9.65 -8.90 -7.43
N PRO A 20 -9.28 -9.40 -8.62
CA PRO A 20 -9.57 -10.77 -9.03
C PRO A 20 -9.05 -11.86 -8.08
N SER A 21 -7.94 -11.60 -7.37
CA SER A 21 -7.39 -12.54 -6.38
C SER A 21 -8.28 -12.66 -5.15
N PHE A 22 -8.88 -11.54 -4.71
CA PHE A 22 -9.86 -11.53 -3.62
C PHE A 22 -11.19 -12.14 -4.05
N ASP A 23 -11.64 -11.93 -5.29
CA ASP A 23 -12.83 -12.62 -5.83
C ASP A 23 -12.67 -14.15 -5.77
N LYS A 24 -11.48 -14.66 -6.16
CA LYS A 24 -11.14 -16.08 -6.03
C LYS A 24 -11.11 -16.55 -4.58
N PHE A 25 -10.59 -15.73 -3.67
CA PHE A 25 -10.56 -16.02 -2.25
C PHE A 25 -11.97 -16.12 -1.65
N TYR A 26 -12.85 -15.16 -1.91
CA TYR A 26 -14.23 -15.23 -1.42
C TYR A 26 -14.98 -16.44 -1.97
N ALA A 27 -14.77 -16.78 -3.24
CA ALA A 27 -15.32 -18.01 -3.82
C ALA A 27 -14.79 -19.26 -3.10
N ALA A 28 -13.48 -19.33 -2.82
CA ALA A 28 -12.87 -20.44 -2.10
C ALA A 28 -13.42 -20.57 -0.67
N VAL A 29 -13.54 -19.45 0.06
CA VAL A 29 -14.10 -19.40 1.41
C VAL A 29 -15.58 -19.79 1.42
N ALA A 30 -16.38 -19.28 0.47
CA ALA A 30 -17.77 -19.68 0.32
C ALA A 30 -17.89 -21.20 0.10
N GLN A 31 -17.02 -21.78 -0.74
CA GLN A 31 -16.99 -23.20 -1.04
C GLN A 31 -16.59 -24.04 0.19
N MET A 32 -15.70 -23.52 1.04
CA MET A 32 -15.31 -24.15 2.31
C MET A 32 -16.47 -24.23 3.31
N CYS A 33 -17.39 -23.26 3.28
CA CYS A 33 -18.56 -23.19 4.16
C CYS A 33 -19.81 -23.87 3.58
N ALA A 34 -19.72 -24.46 2.39
CA ALA A 34 -20.87 -25.00 1.67
C ALA A 34 -20.73 -26.50 1.37
N ASP A 35 -21.80 -27.25 1.62
CA ASP A 35 -21.90 -28.67 1.21
C ASP A 35 -22.28 -28.84 -0.28
N SER A 36 -22.31 -27.74 -1.04
CA SER A 36 -22.72 -27.71 -2.45
C SER A 36 -21.90 -26.71 -3.25
N ASN A 37 -21.99 -26.78 -4.58
CA ASN A 37 -21.36 -25.79 -5.46
C ASN A 37 -21.85 -24.38 -5.12
N VAL A 38 -20.91 -23.44 -5.03
CA VAL A 38 -21.21 -22.03 -4.76
C VAL A 38 -21.23 -21.20 -6.04
N VAL A 39 -22.16 -20.25 -6.10
CA VAL A 39 -22.28 -19.28 -7.21
C VAL A 39 -22.43 -17.90 -6.61
N LEU A 40 -21.73 -16.91 -7.15
CA LEU A 40 -21.90 -15.52 -6.71
C LEU A 40 -23.33 -15.08 -7.03
N ALA A 41 -24.00 -14.42 -6.08
CA ALA A 41 -25.41 -14.07 -6.18
C ALA A 41 -25.71 -13.15 -7.38
N ARG A 42 -24.71 -12.37 -7.81
CA ARG A 42 -24.69 -11.57 -9.03
C ARG A 42 -23.47 -11.92 -9.87
N SER A 43 -23.54 -11.64 -11.18
CA SER A 43 -22.44 -11.89 -12.13
C SER A 43 -21.26 -10.93 -11.99
N ASN A 44 -21.43 -9.83 -11.25
CA ASN A 44 -20.49 -8.71 -11.26
C ASN A 44 -19.51 -8.80 -10.10
N SER A 45 -18.30 -8.27 -10.32
CA SER A 45 -17.31 -8.16 -9.25
C SER A 45 -17.86 -7.29 -8.11
N PRO A 46 -17.77 -7.75 -6.86
CA PRO A 46 -18.19 -6.95 -5.72
C PRO A 46 -17.41 -5.64 -5.66
N ILE A 47 -18.07 -4.60 -5.14
CA ILE A 47 -17.43 -3.33 -4.78
C ILE A 47 -17.31 -3.23 -3.25
N SER A 48 -16.30 -2.51 -2.77
CA SER A 48 -16.10 -2.34 -1.35
C SER A 48 -17.07 -1.34 -0.72
N VAL A 49 -17.28 -1.50 0.60
CA VAL A 49 -17.90 -0.48 1.45
C VAL A 49 -16.79 0.34 2.11
N PRO A 50 -16.65 1.63 1.78
CA PRO A 50 -15.65 2.48 2.42
C PRO A 50 -15.98 2.68 3.90
N LEU A 51 -14.93 2.68 4.73
CA LEU A 51 -14.99 3.02 6.15
C LEU A 51 -14.02 4.18 6.42
N ALA A 52 -14.46 5.39 6.07
CA ALA A 52 -13.75 6.60 6.46
C ALA A 52 -13.73 6.74 7.99
N TYR A 53 -12.71 7.38 8.55
CA TYR A 53 -12.55 7.51 10.01
C TYR A 53 -13.77 8.13 10.68
N GLU A 54 -14.42 9.05 9.99
CA GLU A 54 -15.64 9.74 10.43
C GLU A 54 -16.83 8.76 10.55
N MET A 55 -16.92 7.77 9.65
CA MET A 55 -17.98 6.75 9.63
C MET A 55 -17.86 5.76 10.78
N ILE A 56 -16.62 5.47 11.20
CA ILE A 56 -16.32 4.47 12.24
C ILE A 56 -16.93 4.86 13.61
N SER A 57 -17.26 6.13 13.80
CA SER A 57 -17.92 6.65 15.01
C SER A 57 -19.44 6.64 14.96
N ASP A 58 -20.06 6.30 13.82
CA ASP A 58 -21.51 6.44 13.60
C ASP A 58 -22.16 5.11 13.19
N ALA A 59 -22.60 4.34 14.18
CA ALA A 59 -23.18 3.02 13.98
C ALA A 59 -24.47 3.04 13.12
N GLN A 60 -25.23 4.14 13.15
CA GLN A 60 -26.45 4.27 12.35
C GLN A 60 -26.15 4.52 10.88
N LEU A 61 -25.21 5.43 10.59
CA LEU A 61 -24.75 5.66 9.23
C LEU A 61 -24.17 4.37 8.63
N MET A 62 -23.34 3.68 9.41
CA MET A 62 -22.80 2.37 9.05
C MET A 62 -23.87 1.35 8.71
N PHE A 63 -24.95 1.30 9.50
CA PHE A 63 -26.06 0.39 9.27
C PHE A 63 -26.75 0.74 7.95
N ARG A 64 -27.09 2.01 7.74
CA ARG A 64 -27.77 2.47 6.51
C ARG A 64 -26.97 2.14 5.26
N ILE A 65 -25.67 2.44 5.26
CA ILE A 65 -24.79 2.19 4.12
C ILE A 65 -24.65 0.68 3.84
N SER A 66 -24.44 -0.11 4.90
CA SER A 66 -24.31 -1.56 4.78
C SER A 66 -25.62 -2.21 4.31
N SER A 67 -26.76 -1.71 4.80
CA SER A 67 -28.11 -2.14 4.41
C SER A 67 -28.38 -1.84 2.94
N ALA A 68 -28.13 -0.60 2.50
CA ALA A 68 -28.28 -0.20 1.10
C ALA A 68 -27.43 -1.06 0.17
N HIS A 69 -26.19 -1.35 0.56
CA HIS A 69 -25.30 -2.21 -0.21
C HIS A 69 -25.80 -3.66 -0.26
N LEU A 70 -26.23 -4.22 0.88
CA LEU A 70 -26.72 -5.59 0.96
C LEU A 70 -28.02 -5.78 0.16
N GLU A 71 -28.94 -4.83 0.22
CA GLU A 71 -30.17 -4.81 -0.61
C GLU A 71 -29.84 -4.74 -2.10
N ALA A 72 -28.96 -3.81 -2.48
CA ALA A 72 -28.62 -3.59 -3.88
C ALA A 72 -27.82 -4.75 -4.48
N TRP A 73 -26.95 -5.44 -3.72
CA TRP A 73 -25.99 -6.40 -4.30
C TRP A 73 -26.23 -7.86 -3.92
N ILE A 74 -26.83 -8.11 -2.76
CA ILE A 74 -26.75 -9.41 -2.07
C ILE A 74 -28.15 -9.98 -1.75
N GLY A 75 -29.22 -9.32 -2.22
CA GLY A 75 -30.62 -9.66 -1.92
C GLY A 75 -30.99 -11.14 -2.07
N ASP A 76 -30.36 -11.86 -3.01
CA ASP A 76 -30.60 -13.27 -3.31
C ASP A 76 -29.65 -14.27 -2.61
N ALA A 77 -28.65 -13.79 -1.87
CA ALA A 77 -27.61 -14.65 -1.31
C ALA A 77 -28.08 -15.43 -0.08
N ASN A 78 -27.67 -16.69 -0.01
CA ASN A 78 -27.86 -17.57 1.15
C ASN A 78 -26.72 -17.44 2.17
N LEU A 79 -25.51 -17.14 1.69
CA LEU A 79 -24.33 -16.86 2.50
C LEU A 79 -23.86 -15.44 2.21
N VAL A 80 -23.67 -14.62 3.24
CA VAL A 80 -23.09 -13.28 3.10
C VAL A 80 -21.75 -13.26 3.81
N ILE A 81 -20.68 -13.04 3.05
CA ILE A 81 -19.33 -12.88 3.58
C ILE A 81 -19.12 -11.40 3.90
N ILE A 82 -18.92 -11.07 5.16
CA ILE A 82 -18.58 -9.73 5.63
C ILE A 82 -17.08 -9.71 5.88
N ASP A 83 -16.31 -8.98 5.06
CA ASP A 83 -14.87 -8.93 5.18
C ASP A 83 -14.40 -7.67 5.90
N LEU A 84 -13.90 -7.84 7.14
CA LEU A 84 -13.17 -6.84 7.92
C LEU A 84 -11.66 -7.15 8.00
N ALA A 85 -11.21 -8.22 7.36
CA ALA A 85 -9.87 -8.80 7.50
C ALA A 85 -8.78 -8.06 6.72
N ASN A 86 -9.16 -7.09 5.87
CA ASN A 86 -8.25 -6.30 5.06
C ASN A 86 -8.26 -4.81 5.44
N PRO A 87 -7.90 -4.43 6.68
CA PRO A 87 -7.75 -3.03 7.01
C PRO A 87 -6.47 -2.49 6.36
N VAL A 88 -6.55 -1.27 5.79
CA VAL A 88 -5.40 -0.57 5.22
C VAL A 88 -4.40 -0.15 6.31
N ASP A 89 -4.92 0.07 7.53
CA ASP A 89 -4.22 0.50 8.74
C ASP A 89 -4.43 -0.50 9.90
N GLN A 90 -3.77 -0.32 11.05
CA GLN A 90 -3.95 -1.14 12.26
C GLN A 90 -5.31 -0.92 12.97
N ILE A 91 -6.35 -0.49 12.25
CA ILE A 91 -7.66 -0.27 12.84
C ILE A 91 -8.33 -1.62 13.08
N LEU A 92 -8.45 -1.99 14.35
CA LEU A 92 -9.24 -3.14 14.75
C LEU A 92 -10.74 -2.77 14.67
N PRO A 93 -11.60 -3.71 14.27
CA PRO A 93 -13.05 -3.53 14.37
C PRO A 93 -13.44 -3.08 15.78
N ASN A 94 -14.11 -1.94 15.90
CA ASN A 94 -14.57 -1.42 17.18
C ASN A 94 -16.04 -1.80 17.44
N HIS A 95 -16.52 -1.46 18.63
CA HIS A 95 -17.90 -1.76 19.05
C HIS A 95 -18.97 -1.09 18.18
N HIS A 96 -18.71 0.05 17.54
CA HIS A 96 -19.66 0.69 16.63
C HIS A 96 -19.83 -0.10 15.34
N ILE A 97 -18.72 -0.57 14.74
CA ILE A 97 -18.75 -1.38 13.51
C ILE A 97 -19.48 -2.69 13.79
N ILE A 98 -19.06 -3.42 14.81
CA ILE A 98 -19.67 -4.73 15.10
C ILE A 98 -21.10 -4.58 15.60
N GLY A 99 -21.42 -3.56 16.40
CA GLY A 99 -22.79 -3.27 16.81
C GLY A 99 -23.71 -2.97 15.62
N SER A 100 -23.21 -2.23 14.63
CA SER A 100 -23.92 -1.96 13.38
C SER A 100 -24.13 -3.23 12.55
N LEU A 101 -23.09 -4.06 12.41
CA LEU A 101 -23.19 -5.35 11.71
C LEU A 101 -24.11 -6.34 12.42
N ASN A 102 -24.12 -6.36 13.75
CA ASN A 102 -25.04 -7.17 14.55
C ASN A 102 -26.50 -6.77 14.27
N ALA A 103 -26.80 -5.47 14.31
CA ALA A 103 -28.13 -4.97 13.94
C ALA A 103 -28.51 -5.34 12.51
N LEU A 104 -27.58 -5.21 11.56
CA LEU A 104 -27.75 -5.60 10.15
C LEU A 104 -28.07 -7.08 10.01
N ILE A 105 -27.28 -7.95 10.65
CA ILE A 105 -27.45 -9.40 10.61
C ILE A 105 -28.82 -9.78 11.17
N ARG A 106 -29.21 -9.26 12.34
CA ARG A 106 -30.53 -9.54 12.95
C ARG A 106 -31.68 -9.10 12.07
N TYR A 107 -31.61 -7.90 11.50
CA TYR A 107 -32.64 -7.38 10.59
C TYR A 107 -32.86 -8.33 9.40
N TYR A 108 -31.78 -8.78 8.75
CA TYR A 108 -31.88 -9.68 7.59
C TYR A 108 -32.03 -11.17 7.94
N SER A 109 -31.95 -11.54 9.21
CA SER A 109 -32.18 -12.92 9.67
C SER A 109 -33.64 -13.13 10.11
N THR A 110 -34.34 -12.05 10.45
CA THR A 110 -35.72 -12.08 10.99
C THR A 110 -36.79 -11.68 9.97
N THR A 111 -36.41 -11.03 8.86
CA THR A 111 -37.36 -10.57 7.85
C THR A 111 -37.92 -11.74 7.03
N ALA A 112 -39.25 -11.84 6.93
CA ALA A 112 -39.97 -13.02 6.41
C ALA A 112 -39.62 -13.46 4.96
N ASN A 113 -38.95 -12.61 4.19
CA ASN A 113 -38.49 -12.89 2.83
C ASN A 113 -37.06 -13.48 2.74
N SER A 114 -36.31 -13.53 3.84
CA SER A 114 -35.00 -14.18 3.85
C SER A 114 -35.16 -15.68 4.09
N ARG A 115 -34.94 -16.51 3.07
CA ARG A 115 -34.49 -17.90 3.30
C ARG A 115 -33.36 -17.87 4.33
N LYS A 116 -33.33 -18.77 5.33
CA LYS A 116 -32.30 -18.81 6.40
C LYS A 116 -30.93 -18.38 5.87
N ARG A 117 -30.59 -17.10 6.08
CA ARG A 117 -29.38 -16.48 5.56
C ARG A 117 -28.30 -16.65 6.60
N ARG A 118 -27.14 -17.11 6.17
CA ARG A 118 -25.96 -17.27 7.01
C ARG A 118 -24.98 -16.13 6.73
N PHE A 119 -24.25 -15.73 7.75
CA PHE A 119 -23.25 -14.66 7.68
C PHE A 119 -21.89 -15.21 8.08
N LEU A 120 -20.86 -14.88 7.32
CA LEU A 120 -19.48 -15.22 7.63
C LEU A 120 -18.68 -13.94 7.81
N LEU A 121 -18.20 -13.71 9.02
CA LEU A 121 -17.40 -12.54 9.37
C LEU A 121 -15.91 -12.87 9.30
N LEU A 122 -15.18 -12.22 8.40
CA LEU A 122 -13.73 -12.33 8.31
C LEU A 122 -13.08 -11.21 9.15
N LEU A 123 -12.19 -11.58 10.06
CA LEU A 123 -11.57 -10.69 11.04
C LEU A 123 -10.04 -10.64 10.90
N PRO A 124 -9.39 -9.49 11.17
CA PRO A 124 -7.93 -9.42 11.13
C PRO A 124 -7.28 -10.28 12.23
N ALA A 125 -7.91 -10.36 13.40
CA ALA A 125 -7.53 -11.21 14.51
C ALA A 125 -8.80 -11.67 15.23
N MET A 126 -8.75 -12.86 15.84
CA MET A 126 -9.86 -13.32 16.67
C MET A 126 -9.90 -12.49 17.96
N LEU A 127 -11.08 -11.98 18.31
CA LEU A 127 -11.29 -11.24 19.54
C LEU A 127 -11.36 -12.21 20.73
N ALA A 128 -11.01 -11.72 21.92
CA ALA A 128 -11.10 -12.54 23.14
C ALA A 128 -12.57 -12.86 23.47
N GLU A 129 -12.83 -14.02 24.07
CA GLU A 129 -14.20 -14.46 24.42
C GLU A 129 -14.94 -13.47 25.34
N LEU A 130 -14.21 -12.82 26.24
CA LEU A 130 -14.74 -11.82 27.17
C LEU A 130 -14.82 -10.41 26.58
N ASP A 131 -14.40 -10.21 25.33
CA ASP A 131 -14.52 -8.91 24.68
C ASP A 131 -16.01 -8.55 24.52
N PRO A 132 -16.47 -7.36 24.96
CA PRO A 132 -17.87 -6.95 24.84
C PRO A 132 -18.40 -7.02 23.40
N VAL A 133 -17.51 -6.82 22.42
CA VAL A 133 -17.82 -6.94 21.00
C VAL A 133 -18.17 -8.38 20.64
N MET A 134 -17.41 -9.37 21.12
CA MET A 134 -17.71 -10.78 20.92
C MET A 134 -18.99 -11.21 21.63
N GLN A 135 -19.19 -10.76 22.87
CA GLN A 135 -20.41 -11.06 23.62
C GLN A 135 -21.66 -10.57 22.89
N SER A 136 -21.57 -9.45 22.17
CA SER A 136 -22.71 -8.89 21.43
C SER A 136 -23.17 -9.74 20.24
N ILE A 137 -22.30 -10.61 19.69
CA ILE A 137 -22.59 -11.47 18.55
C ILE A 137 -22.59 -12.97 18.90
N ALA A 138 -22.39 -13.31 20.17
CA ALA A 138 -22.25 -14.70 20.63
C ALA A 138 -23.51 -15.54 20.36
N ASP A 139 -24.70 -14.98 20.61
CA ASP A 139 -25.97 -15.66 20.36
C ASP A 139 -26.20 -15.95 18.86
N LEU A 140 -25.75 -15.06 17.97
CA LEU A 140 -25.76 -15.29 16.52
C LEU A 140 -24.78 -16.39 16.10
N ILE A 141 -23.70 -16.58 16.85
CA ILE A 141 -22.76 -17.69 16.60
C ILE A 141 -23.38 -18.99 17.08
N ASP A 142 -23.94 -18.99 18.29
CA ASP A 142 -24.55 -20.15 18.93
C ASP A 142 -25.73 -20.71 18.12
N ASP A 143 -26.58 -19.84 17.58
CA ASP A 143 -27.74 -20.25 16.76
C ASP A 143 -27.37 -20.64 15.32
N GLY A 144 -26.12 -20.42 14.90
CA GLY A 144 -25.60 -20.76 13.57
C GLY A 144 -25.96 -19.75 12.48
N THR A 145 -26.45 -18.57 12.83
CA THR A 145 -26.67 -17.45 11.90
C THR A 145 -25.34 -16.85 11.46
N LEU A 146 -24.35 -16.79 12.35
CA LEU A 146 -23.04 -16.19 12.15
C LEU A 146 -21.92 -17.20 12.38
N ALA A 147 -20.86 -17.11 11.58
CA ALA A 147 -19.55 -17.66 11.91
C ALA A 147 -18.50 -16.56 11.78
N ALA A 148 -17.41 -16.66 12.52
CA ALA A 148 -16.27 -15.78 12.42
C ALA A 148 -14.99 -16.56 12.10
N ILE A 149 -14.14 -16.03 11.21
CA ILE A 149 -12.81 -16.58 10.91
C ILE A 149 -11.82 -15.44 10.95
N SER A 150 -10.68 -15.64 11.61
CA SER A 150 -9.61 -14.64 11.62
C SER A 150 -8.50 -14.93 10.61
N ASN A 151 -7.61 -13.99 10.33
CA ASN A 151 -6.55 -14.14 9.31
C ASN A 151 -5.60 -15.32 9.54
N ASN A 152 -5.44 -15.79 10.78
CA ASN A 152 -4.66 -16.99 11.08
C ASN A 152 -5.48 -18.29 10.98
N GLY A 153 -6.72 -18.21 10.51
CA GLY A 153 -7.63 -19.34 10.31
C GLY A 153 -8.37 -19.81 11.57
N ILE A 154 -8.12 -19.21 12.75
CA ILE A 154 -8.94 -19.50 13.94
C ILE A 154 -10.39 -19.13 13.64
N SER A 155 -11.31 -20.07 13.87
CA SER A 155 -12.74 -19.93 13.59
C SER A 155 -13.60 -20.10 14.85
N LEU A 156 -14.63 -19.26 15.00
CA LEU A 156 -15.70 -19.40 15.98
C LEU A 156 -17.02 -19.65 15.24
N ARG A 157 -17.67 -20.78 15.54
CA ARG A 157 -18.91 -21.21 14.88
C ARG A 157 -19.64 -22.28 15.68
N SER A 158 -20.95 -22.35 15.56
CA SER A 158 -21.72 -23.52 16.01
C SER A 158 -21.76 -24.61 14.95
N ALA A 159 -22.12 -25.82 15.36
CA ALA A 159 -22.36 -26.94 14.44
C ALA A 159 -23.50 -26.64 13.44
N ALA A 160 -24.43 -25.75 13.79
CA ALA A 160 -25.54 -25.36 12.93
C ALA A 160 -25.12 -24.53 11.71
N PHE A 161 -23.92 -23.93 11.73
CA PHE A 161 -23.40 -23.15 10.59
C PHE A 161 -22.98 -24.02 9.40
N GLY A 162 -22.60 -25.29 9.62
CA GLY A 162 -22.16 -26.24 8.57
C GLY A 162 -20.68 -26.63 8.64
N ALA A 163 -20.09 -27.01 7.50
CA ALA A 163 -18.70 -27.49 7.39
C ALA A 163 -17.66 -26.46 7.85
N SER A 164 -16.53 -26.95 8.40
CA SER A 164 -15.40 -26.10 8.77
C SER A 164 -14.61 -25.73 7.53
N PRO A 165 -14.26 -24.45 7.35
CA PRO A 165 -13.07 -24.14 6.57
C PRO A 165 -11.89 -24.88 7.18
N ASP A 166 -11.13 -25.53 6.31
CA ASP A 166 -9.82 -26.05 6.65
C ASP A 166 -8.89 -24.86 6.90
N GLU A 167 -8.37 -24.74 8.12
CA GLU A 167 -7.54 -23.63 8.57
C GLU A 167 -6.38 -23.37 7.62
N LYS A 168 -5.69 -24.44 7.21
CA LYS A 168 -4.52 -24.36 6.33
C LYS A 168 -4.92 -23.86 4.94
N ARG A 169 -5.98 -24.41 4.36
CA ARG A 169 -6.49 -23.96 3.05
C ARG A 169 -6.99 -22.53 3.09
N TYR A 170 -7.61 -22.09 4.19
CA TYR A 170 -8.04 -20.70 4.38
C TYR A 170 -6.84 -19.77 4.39
N VAL A 171 -5.83 -20.06 5.23
CA VAL A 171 -4.61 -19.25 5.35
C VAL A 171 -3.84 -19.21 4.02
N GLU A 172 -3.74 -20.33 3.31
CA GLU A 172 -3.14 -20.40 1.98
C GLU A 172 -3.91 -19.55 0.95
N ALA A 173 -5.24 -19.66 0.91
CA ALA A 173 -6.06 -18.88 0.00
C ALA A 173 -5.98 -17.36 0.29
N LEU A 174 -5.96 -16.99 1.57
CA LEU A 174 -5.82 -15.60 2.00
C LEU A 174 -4.43 -15.04 1.63
N ALA A 175 -3.38 -15.83 1.86
CA ALA A 175 -2.02 -15.45 1.46
C ALA A 175 -1.89 -15.26 -0.06
N ILE A 176 -2.54 -16.11 -0.86
CA ILE A 176 -2.60 -15.95 -2.32
C ILE A 176 -3.35 -14.66 -2.70
N ALA A 177 -4.44 -14.33 -2.00
CA ALA A 177 -5.23 -13.12 -2.26
C ALA A 177 -4.47 -11.82 -1.98
N HIS A 178 -3.76 -11.76 -0.84
CA HIS A 178 -2.91 -10.63 -0.49
C HIS A 178 -1.64 -10.53 -1.35
N GLY A 179 -1.25 -11.62 -2.01
CA GLY A 179 0.02 -11.75 -2.71
C GLY A 179 1.15 -12.14 -1.78
N ARG A 180 2.29 -12.53 -2.35
CA ARG A 180 3.47 -12.96 -1.58
C ARG A 180 4.09 -11.74 -0.87
N PRO A 181 4.47 -11.84 0.43
CA PRO A 181 5.14 -10.75 1.14
C PRO A 181 6.38 -10.21 0.39
N GLU A 182 7.09 -11.08 -0.32
CA GLU A 182 8.25 -10.76 -1.16
C GLU A 182 7.90 -9.77 -2.28
N ASP A 183 6.76 -9.97 -2.94
CA ASP A 183 6.28 -9.09 -4.00
C ASP A 183 5.89 -7.73 -3.43
N ALA A 184 5.30 -7.73 -2.23
CA ALA A 184 4.96 -6.50 -1.52
C ALA A 184 6.22 -5.75 -1.03
N ILE A 185 7.24 -6.45 -0.54
CA ILE A 185 8.54 -5.85 -0.17
C ILE A 185 9.22 -5.25 -1.41
N ARG A 186 9.32 -6.00 -2.51
CA ARG A 186 9.91 -5.51 -3.78
C ARG A 186 9.19 -4.27 -4.29
N ARG A 187 7.86 -4.28 -4.20
CA ARG A 187 7.01 -3.17 -4.56
C ARG A 187 7.28 -1.99 -3.64
N LYS A 188 7.21 -2.14 -2.32
CA LYS A 188 7.28 -1.02 -1.36
C LYS A 188 8.70 -0.52 -1.04
N LEU A 189 9.75 -1.23 -1.45
CA LEU A 189 11.14 -0.83 -1.22
C LEU A 189 11.47 0.49 -1.91
N VAL A 190 11.94 1.46 -1.14
CA VAL A 190 12.31 2.79 -1.67
C VAL A 190 13.76 2.77 -2.14
N ARG A 191 13.96 3.08 -3.43
CA ARG A 191 15.27 3.32 -4.03
C ARG A 191 15.52 4.83 -4.11
N PHE A 192 16.29 5.37 -3.17
CA PHE A 192 16.67 6.78 -3.15
C PHE A 192 17.83 7.04 -4.14
N PRO A 193 17.62 7.82 -5.22
CA PRO A 193 18.71 8.27 -6.08
C PRO A 193 19.50 9.39 -5.40
N GLY A 194 20.84 9.30 -5.43
CA GLY A 194 21.69 10.27 -4.75
C GLY A 194 23.18 10.03 -4.96
N HIS A 195 23.99 10.69 -4.12
CA HIS A 195 25.44 10.57 -4.14
C HIS A 195 25.92 9.99 -2.81
N PHE A 196 26.08 8.66 -2.72
CA PHE A 196 26.42 8.01 -1.47
C PHE A 196 27.89 7.58 -1.48
N LYS A 197 28.74 8.25 -0.69
CA LYS A 197 30.15 7.89 -0.53
C LYS A 197 30.31 6.74 0.46
N ARG A 198 31.13 5.75 0.11
CA ARG A 198 31.52 4.63 0.98
C ARG A 198 32.97 4.79 1.42
N TYR A 199 33.21 4.50 2.69
CA TYR A 199 34.53 4.62 3.29
C TYR A 199 34.99 3.26 3.79
N ALA A 200 36.26 2.94 3.55
CA ALA A 200 36.98 1.83 4.16
C ALA A 200 38.21 2.43 4.86
N ASP A 201 38.43 2.11 6.13
CA ASP A 201 39.55 2.64 6.93
C ASP A 201 39.70 4.16 6.85
N LYS A 202 38.56 4.88 6.97
CA LYS A 202 38.46 6.35 6.86
C LYS A 202 38.85 6.93 5.49
N ARG A 203 39.11 6.10 4.47
CA ARG A 203 39.41 6.53 3.10
C ARG A 203 38.20 6.30 2.19
N HIS A 204 37.96 7.23 1.27
CA HIS A 204 36.90 7.11 0.27
C HIS A 204 37.22 5.92 -0.65
N SER A 205 36.40 4.87 -0.57
CA SER A 205 36.58 3.62 -1.32
C SER A 205 35.87 3.67 -2.66
N HIS A 206 34.61 4.08 -2.69
CA HIS A 206 33.80 4.18 -3.90
C HIS A 206 32.53 5.01 -3.63
N CYS A 207 31.85 5.42 -4.70
CA CYS A 207 30.52 6.02 -4.65
C CYS A 207 29.46 5.05 -5.13
N THR A 208 28.23 5.21 -4.65
CA THR A 208 27.07 4.51 -5.18
C THR A 208 25.91 5.45 -5.51
N SER A 209 25.13 5.11 -6.55
CA SER A 209 23.99 5.94 -7.01
C SER A 209 22.74 5.83 -6.15
N TYR A 210 22.58 4.73 -5.40
CA TYR A 210 21.34 4.46 -4.68
C TYR A 210 21.55 4.11 -3.22
N TYR A 211 20.56 4.47 -2.42
CA TYR A 211 20.33 3.96 -1.08
C TYR A 211 18.96 3.28 -1.04
N PHE A 212 18.89 2.09 -0.44
CA PHE A 212 17.66 1.32 -0.35
C PHE A 212 17.08 1.38 1.06
N ASP A 213 15.77 1.64 1.14
CA ASP A 213 15.08 1.86 2.40
C ASP A 213 13.75 1.09 2.43
N GLY A 214 13.60 0.25 3.46
CA GLY A 214 12.44 -0.60 3.67
C GLY A 214 11.39 -0.01 4.63
N ARG A 215 11.42 1.29 4.94
CA ARG A 215 10.47 1.92 5.88
C ARG A 215 9.00 1.73 5.52
N LEU A 216 8.70 1.53 4.23
CA LEU A 216 7.34 1.32 3.74
C LEU A 216 6.93 -0.16 3.73
N CYS A 217 7.85 -1.09 3.99
CA CYS A 217 7.61 -2.53 3.93
C CYS A 217 7.90 -3.26 5.25
N GLU A 218 7.91 -2.55 6.39
CA GLU A 218 8.22 -3.14 7.71
C GLU A 218 7.23 -4.26 8.06
N ALA A 219 5.93 -4.04 7.85
CA ALA A 219 4.89 -5.02 8.17
C ALA A 219 5.00 -6.29 7.31
N GLU A 220 5.26 -6.13 6.01
CA GLU A 220 5.51 -7.21 5.08
C GLU A 220 6.76 -8.00 5.45
N LEU A 221 7.81 -7.30 5.92
CA LEU A 221 9.03 -7.95 6.39
C LEU A 221 8.80 -8.76 7.67
N VAL A 222 7.99 -8.26 8.62
CA VAL A 222 7.60 -9.06 9.79
C VAL A 222 6.88 -10.34 9.36
N ASN A 223 5.92 -10.23 8.43
CA ASN A 223 5.18 -11.40 7.92
C ASN A 223 6.09 -12.37 7.15
N TYR A 224 7.06 -11.85 6.38
CA TYR A 224 8.06 -12.68 5.72
C TYR A 224 8.93 -13.43 6.74
N LEU A 225 9.42 -12.75 7.77
CA LEU A 225 10.21 -13.37 8.84
C LEU A 225 9.41 -14.46 9.57
N ASP A 226 8.12 -14.22 9.82
CA ASP A 226 7.22 -15.23 10.39
C ASP A 226 7.16 -16.51 9.55
N HIS A 227 6.98 -16.38 8.22
CA HIS A 227 6.96 -17.54 7.33
C HIS A 227 8.33 -18.20 7.20
N TYR A 228 9.38 -17.40 7.04
CA TYR A 228 10.75 -17.90 6.90
C TYR A 228 11.14 -18.75 8.10
N PHE A 229 11.03 -18.22 9.32
CA PHE A 229 11.41 -18.95 10.53
C PHE A 229 10.49 -20.13 10.85
N ALA A 230 9.21 -20.08 10.49
CA ALA A 230 8.33 -21.25 10.59
C ALA A 230 8.79 -22.41 9.70
N SER A 231 9.42 -22.12 8.56
CA SER A 231 9.88 -23.13 7.60
C SER A 231 11.27 -23.73 7.91
N ILE A 232 12.16 -22.97 8.57
CA ILE A 232 13.56 -23.37 8.74
C ILE A 232 13.99 -23.71 10.17
N ASP A 233 13.17 -23.39 11.17
CA ASP A 233 13.56 -23.51 12.58
C ASP A 233 12.68 -24.51 13.36
N PRO A 234 12.96 -25.82 13.24
CA PRO A 234 12.22 -26.85 13.96
C PRO A 234 12.51 -26.86 15.47
N THR A 235 13.64 -26.26 15.91
CA THR A 235 14.06 -26.22 17.32
C THR A 235 14.36 -24.78 17.77
N PRO A 236 13.32 -23.96 18.02
CA PRO A 236 13.48 -22.54 18.37
C PRO A 236 14.40 -22.25 19.57
N SER A 237 14.54 -23.20 20.50
CA SER A 237 15.42 -23.08 21.67
C SER A 237 16.92 -23.18 21.34
N GLU A 238 17.27 -23.77 20.19
CA GLU A 238 18.66 -24.00 19.76
C GLU A 238 19.17 -22.94 18.76
N THR A 239 18.30 -22.04 18.34
CA THR A 239 18.58 -21.02 17.32
C THR A 239 18.61 -19.62 17.95
N GLN A 240 19.75 -18.93 17.85
CA GLN A 240 19.86 -17.51 18.18
C GLN A 240 19.67 -16.66 16.92
N ILE A 241 18.85 -15.61 17.02
CA ILE A 241 18.59 -14.69 15.92
C ILE A 241 19.38 -13.40 16.17
N LEU A 242 20.32 -13.14 15.28
CA LEU A 242 21.18 -11.96 15.31
C LEU A 242 20.81 -11.07 14.12
N TYR A 243 20.92 -9.76 14.28
CA TYR A 243 20.80 -8.83 13.16
C TYR A 243 21.82 -7.71 13.27
N HIS A 244 22.17 -7.10 12.14
CA HIS A 244 23.06 -5.96 12.10
C HIS A 244 22.47 -4.84 11.26
N ALA A 245 21.99 -3.79 11.93
CA ALA A 245 21.30 -2.66 11.32
C ALA A 245 21.82 -1.33 11.90
N THR A 246 22.99 -0.87 11.43
CA THR A 246 23.60 0.39 11.91
C THR A 246 22.79 1.61 11.51
N ILE A 247 22.31 1.67 10.26
CA ILE A 247 21.60 2.82 9.69
C ILE A 247 20.19 2.46 9.19
N SER A 248 19.87 1.16 9.10
CA SER A 248 18.61 0.66 8.55
C SER A 248 17.57 0.42 9.65
N ARG A 249 17.03 1.50 10.23
CA ARG A 249 16.03 1.40 11.32
C ARG A 249 14.83 0.51 10.96
N TRP A 250 14.42 0.53 9.69
CA TRP A 250 13.34 -0.30 9.17
C TRP A 250 13.58 -1.80 9.37
N LEU A 251 14.83 -2.27 9.30
CA LEU A 251 15.15 -3.67 9.57
C LEU A 251 15.07 -3.96 11.07
N SER A 252 15.65 -3.09 11.91
CA SER A 252 15.59 -3.24 13.37
C SER A 252 14.14 -3.32 13.85
N ASN A 253 13.30 -2.38 13.41
CA ASN A 253 11.87 -2.34 13.73
C ASN A 253 11.17 -3.66 13.37
N ALA A 254 11.41 -4.17 12.16
CA ALA A 254 10.78 -5.40 11.69
C ALA A 254 11.27 -6.64 12.46
N VAL A 255 12.58 -6.78 12.70
CA VAL A 255 13.14 -7.93 13.43
C VAL A 255 12.70 -7.92 14.89
N GLU A 256 12.65 -6.75 15.54
CA GLU A 256 12.18 -6.60 16.91
C GLU A 256 10.67 -6.87 17.03
N ALA A 257 9.86 -6.36 16.10
CA ALA A 257 8.42 -6.64 16.04
C ALA A 257 8.15 -8.14 15.83
N PHE A 258 8.91 -8.80 14.95
CA PHE A 258 8.89 -10.26 14.80
C PHE A 258 9.26 -10.97 16.10
N GLY A 259 10.36 -10.57 16.76
CA GLY A 259 10.80 -11.13 18.04
C GLY A 259 9.71 -11.03 19.10
N LYS A 260 9.09 -9.86 19.25
CA LYS A 260 7.95 -9.65 20.16
C LYS A 260 6.76 -10.54 19.82
N ARG A 261 6.37 -10.61 18.54
CA ARG A 261 5.23 -11.41 18.06
C ARG A 261 5.43 -12.90 18.35
N ARG A 262 6.65 -13.42 18.18
CA ARG A 262 7.01 -14.81 18.43
C ARG A 262 7.50 -15.11 19.84
N LYS A 263 7.57 -14.10 20.72
CA LYS A 263 8.21 -14.18 22.05
C LYS A 263 9.63 -14.76 21.98
N ARG A 264 10.41 -14.31 21.00
CA ARG A 264 11.80 -14.72 20.78
C ARG A 264 12.76 -13.57 21.03
N GLU A 265 13.90 -13.90 21.61
CA GLU A 265 15.01 -12.97 21.76
C GLU A 265 15.68 -12.74 20.39
N VAL A 266 15.90 -11.48 20.06
CA VAL A 266 16.65 -11.04 18.87
C VAL A 266 17.73 -10.07 19.33
N THR A 267 18.95 -10.17 18.77
CA THR A 267 20.10 -9.36 19.23
C THR A 267 20.64 -8.47 18.12
N ASN A 268 20.74 -7.16 18.38
CA ASN A 268 21.37 -6.20 17.47
C ASN A 268 22.89 -6.15 17.67
N LEU A 269 23.64 -6.77 16.76
CA LEU A 269 25.10 -6.81 16.81
C LEU A 269 25.76 -5.44 16.65
N ALA A 270 25.06 -4.43 16.11
CA ALA A 270 25.59 -3.08 15.98
C ALA A 270 25.59 -2.31 17.32
N LEU A 271 24.72 -2.70 18.26
CA LEU A 271 24.60 -2.07 19.58
C LEU A 271 25.32 -2.87 20.65
N ASP A 272 25.19 -4.20 20.60
CA ASP A 272 25.76 -5.09 21.60
C ASP A 272 26.13 -6.44 20.97
N PHE A 273 27.42 -6.73 20.93
CA PHE A 273 27.92 -7.97 20.36
C PHE A 273 27.77 -9.13 21.36
N ARG A 274 26.55 -9.69 21.46
CA ARG A 274 26.23 -10.85 22.30
C ARG A 274 25.91 -12.09 21.47
N VAL A 275 26.88 -12.98 21.34
CA VAL A 275 26.71 -14.32 20.75
C VAL A 275 26.88 -15.35 21.85
N ARG A 276 25.88 -16.23 22.00
CA ARG A 276 25.92 -17.33 22.96
C ARG A 276 26.92 -18.40 22.52
N GLU A 277 27.80 -18.83 23.42
CA GLU A 277 28.82 -19.86 23.09
C GLU A 277 28.22 -21.26 22.90
N ASP A 278 27.08 -21.54 23.56
CA ASP A 278 26.39 -22.83 23.57
C ASP A 278 25.39 -23.01 22.40
N VAL A 279 25.21 -21.98 21.57
CA VAL A 279 24.20 -22.01 20.51
C VAL A 279 24.58 -22.98 19.38
N ARG A 280 23.63 -23.79 18.91
CA ARG A 280 23.84 -24.71 17.78
C ARG A 280 23.61 -24.05 16.44
N ASN A 281 22.65 -23.14 16.34
CA ASN A 281 22.30 -22.46 15.10
C ASN A 281 22.27 -20.95 15.31
N VAL A 282 22.85 -20.21 14.35
CA VAL A 282 22.77 -18.75 14.31
C VAL A 282 22.14 -18.36 12.99
N THR A 283 21.07 -17.57 13.05
CA THR A 283 20.55 -16.89 11.86
C THR A 283 20.89 -15.42 11.95
N LEU A 284 21.73 -14.95 11.02
CA LEU A 284 22.13 -13.55 10.89
C LEU A 284 21.24 -12.85 9.87
N VAL A 285 20.53 -11.80 10.28
CA VAL A 285 19.65 -11.00 9.44
C VAL A 285 20.33 -9.68 9.05
N LEU A 286 20.44 -9.40 7.75
CA LEU A 286 21.12 -8.22 7.20
C LEU A 286 20.22 -7.41 6.25
N PRO A 287 20.34 -6.07 6.19
CA PRO A 287 19.51 -5.27 5.30
C PRO A 287 19.93 -5.45 3.83
N LEU A 288 21.23 -5.52 3.58
CA LEU A 288 21.81 -5.62 2.24
C LEU A 288 23.13 -6.38 2.29
N VAL A 289 23.33 -7.32 1.36
CA VAL A 289 24.64 -7.89 1.03
C VAL A 289 25.11 -7.34 -0.32
N ASP A 290 26.14 -6.48 -0.26
CA ASP A 290 26.72 -5.79 -1.43
C ASP A 290 28.04 -6.42 -1.89
N THR A 291 29.15 -6.13 -1.20
CA THR A 291 30.47 -6.76 -1.45
C THR A 291 30.72 -8.00 -0.60
N GLY A 292 29.99 -8.16 0.50
CA GLY A 292 30.20 -9.23 1.48
C GLY A 292 31.21 -8.92 2.59
N ASN A 293 31.95 -7.81 2.55
CA ASN A 293 32.98 -7.50 3.57
C ASN A 293 32.41 -7.44 5.00
N THR A 294 31.25 -6.80 5.17
CA THR A 294 30.55 -6.76 6.47
C THR A 294 30.09 -8.14 6.89
N LEU A 295 29.59 -8.94 5.95
CA LEU A 295 29.15 -10.31 6.23
C LEU A 295 30.33 -11.17 6.68
N ASP A 296 31.46 -11.12 5.98
CA ASP A 296 32.70 -11.81 6.35
C ASP A 296 33.16 -11.42 7.76
N THR A 297 33.19 -10.11 8.05
CA THR A 297 33.55 -9.61 9.39
C THR A 297 32.64 -10.16 10.47
N LEU A 298 31.32 -10.13 10.26
CA LEU A 298 30.34 -10.63 11.24
C LEU A 298 30.43 -12.15 11.41
N CYS A 299 30.59 -12.91 10.33
CA CYS A 299 30.80 -14.36 10.39
C CYS A 299 32.06 -14.70 11.18
N ASN A 300 33.16 -13.98 10.98
CA ASN A 300 34.40 -14.12 11.76
C ASN A 300 34.17 -13.92 13.24
N LEU A 301 33.50 -12.83 13.62
CA LEU A 301 33.21 -12.53 15.02
C LEU A 301 32.25 -13.56 15.66
N ILE A 302 31.23 -14.02 14.92
CA ILE A 302 30.31 -15.06 15.39
C ILE A 302 31.06 -16.37 15.59
N ARG A 303 31.89 -16.79 14.63
CA ARG A 303 32.67 -18.04 14.67
C ARG A 303 33.66 -18.05 15.84
N GLN A 304 34.27 -16.90 16.17
CA GLN A 304 35.14 -16.76 17.34
C GLN A 304 34.41 -17.03 18.67
N ARG A 305 33.12 -16.69 18.77
CA ARG A 305 32.32 -16.87 19.99
C ARG A 305 31.57 -18.20 20.03
N ALA A 306 31.07 -18.66 18.90
CA ALA A 306 30.32 -19.90 18.76
C ALA A 306 30.92 -20.78 17.65
N PRO A 307 32.10 -21.41 17.87
CA PRO A 307 32.84 -22.12 16.83
C PRO A 307 32.05 -23.22 16.15
N LYS A 308 31.16 -23.89 16.89
CA LYS A 308 30.35 -25.03 16.43
C LYS A 308 29.00 -24.63 15.84
N ALA A 309 28.61 -23.36 15.90
CA ALA A 309 27.29 -22.94 15.46
C ALA A 309 27.15 -23.02 13.94
N LYS A 310 26.05 -23.57 13.43
CA LYS A 310 25.72 -23.47 12.00
C LYS A 310 25.19 -22.06 11.73
N ILE A 311 25.93 -21.29 10.93
CA ILE A 311 25.54 -19.93 10.54
C ILE A 311 24.68 -20.02 9.28
N ARG A 312 23.53 -19.35 9.31
CA ARG A 312 22.71 -19.04 8.14
C ARG A 312 22.54 -17.53 8.05
N VAL A 313 22.43 -17.03 6.84
CA VAL A 313 22.24 -15.60 6.61
C VAL A 313 20.93 -15.40 5.86
N LEU A 314 20.10 -14.50 6.36
CA LEU A 314 18.98 -13.94 5.63
C LEU A 314 19.30 -12.48 5.34
N THR A 315 19.27 -12.08 4.08
CA THR A 315 19.36 -10.67 3.73
C THR A 315 18.10 -10.19 3.02
N VAL A 316 17.66 -8.97 3.32
CA VAL A 316 16.51 -8.40 2.62
C VAL A 316 16.89 -8.14 1.15
N LEU A 317 18.08 -7.58 0.93
CA LEU A 317 18.55 -7.18 -0.39
C LEU A 317 19.88 -7.84 -0.74
N ALA A 318 20.03 -8.29 -1.97
CA ALA A 318 21.32 -8.75 -2.51
C ALA A 318 21.66 -8.00 -3.79
N THR A 319 22.92 -7.57 -3.93
CA THR A 319 23.41 -7.04 -5.22
C THR A 319 24.03 -8.15 -6.06
N GLN A 320 24.23 -7.91 -7.36
CA GLN A 320 24.91 -8.82 -8.30
C GLN A 320 24.18 -10.17 -8.51
N ARG A 321 22.86 -10.20 -8.31
CA ARG A 321 22.01 -11.37 -8.55
C ARG A 321 20.98 -11.11 -9.65
N PRO A 322 20.49 -12.15 -10.35
CA PRO A 322 19.38 -12.01 -11.29
C PRO A 322 18.18 -11.38 -10.58
N LEU A 323 17.57 -10.36 -11.20
CA LEU A 323 16.48 -9.58 -10.61
C LEU A 323 15.19 -10.41 -10.40
N SER A 324 15.09 -11.58 -11.03
CA SER A 324 13.81 -12.24 -11.26
C SER A 324 13.15 -12.86 -10.02
N GLU A 325 13.87 -13.38 -9.02
CA GLU A 325 13.22 -14.11 -7.90
C GLU A 325 13.98 -14.03 -6.57
N PRO A 326 13.31 -14.21 -5.41
CA PRO A 326 14.01 -14.52 -4.16
C PRO A 326 14.84 -15.78 -4.35
N GLY A 327 15.94 -15.90 -3.63
CA GLY A 327 16.87 -16.98 -3.89
C GLY A 327 17.86 -17.20 -2.77
N SER A 328 18.84 -18.04 -3.06
CA SER A 328 19.95 -18.30 -2.17
C SER A 328 21.26 -18.38 -2.93
N PHE A 329 22.36 -18.08 -2.26
CA PHE A 329 23.70 -18.30 -2.77
C PHE A 329 24.63 -18.70 -1.64
N ASN A 330 25.73 -19.37 -1.97
CA ASN A 330 26.80 -19.64 -1.01
C ASN A 330 27.79 -18.48 -1.02
N PHE A 331 28.12 -17.98 0.16
CA PHE A 331 29.16 -16.99 0.38
C PHE A 331 30.38 -17.69 0.97
N ALA A 332 31.52 -17.59 0.30
CA ALA A 332 32.77 -18.14 0.78
C ALA A 332 33.31 -17.27 1.93
N PHE A 333 33.60 -17.91 3.05
CA PHE A 333 34.05 -17.30 4.29
C PHE A 333 35.21 -18.14 4.83
N GLY A 334 36.45 -17.65 4.64
CA GLY A 334 37.65 -18.45 4.92
C GLY A 334 37.64 -19.77 4.11
N SER A 335 37.63 -20.91 4.81
CA SER A 335 37.50 -22.25 4.21
C SER A 335 36.07 -22.81 4.25
N GLU A 336 35.11 -22.05 4.75
CA GLU A 336 33.71 -22.46 4.88
C GLU A 336 32.81 -21.77 3.84
N GLU A 337 31.66 -22.37 3.57
CA GLU A 337 30.59 -21.72 2.81
C GLU A 337 29.38 -21.48 3.71
N VAL A 338 28.88 -20.26 3.69
CA VAL A 338 27.66 -19.87 4.39
C VAL A 338 26.55 -19.64 3.38
N ARG A 339 25.40 -20.29 3.61
CA ARG A 339 24.20 -20.06 2.79
C ARG A 339 23.60 -18.70 3.14
N VAL A 340 23.42 -17.88 2.11
CA VAL A 340 22.76 -16.58 2.16
C VAL A 340 21.46 -16.66 1.38
N ASP A 341 20.33 -16.65 2.09
CA ASP A 341 19.01 -16.48 1.50
C ASP A 341 18.73 -14.97 1.32
N PHE A 342 18.06 -14.57 0.23
CA PHE A 342 17.71 -13.18 -0.02
C PHE A 342 16.26 -13.00 -0.52
N ILE A 343 15.63 -11.89 -0.12
CA ILE A 343 14.23 -11.56 -0.49
C ILE A 343 14.18 -10.91 -1.88
N ALA A 344 15.00 -9.87 -2.10
CA ALA A 344 15.03 -9.12 -3.35
C ALA A 344 16.45 -8.91 -3.86
N ALA A 345 16.63 -9.13 -5.16
CA ALA A 345 17.84 -8.70 -5.87
C ALA A 345 17.68 -7.25 -6.31
N VAL A 346 18.71 -6.42 -6.10
CA VAL A 346 18.70 -5.00 -6.46
C VAL A 346 19.92 -4.63 -7.30
N MET A 347 19.73 -3.68 -8.22
CA MET A 347 20.80 -3.13 -9.04
C MET A 347 21.45 -1.95 -8.34
N GLN A 348 22.76 -2.04 -8.09
CA GLN A 348 23.56 -0.97 -7.49
C GLN A 348 24.64 -0.52 -8.45
N GLN A 349 24.60 0.76 -8.84
CA GLN A 349 25.67 1.36 -9.63
C GLN A 349 26.78 1.82 -8.70
N ARG A 350 28.01 1.37 -8.98
CA ARG A 350 29.21 1.74 -8.23
C ARG A 350 30.17 2.51 -9.12
N PHE A 351 30.85 3.50 -8.56
CA PHE A 351 31.89 4.26 -9.25
C PHE A 351 33.16 4.28 -8.42
N ALA A 352 34.31 4.15 -9.08
CA ALA A 352 35.58 4.38 -8.41
C ALA A 352 35.65 5.84 -7.90
N PRO A 353 36.50 6.12 -6.89
CA PRO A 353 36.70 7.47 -6.39
C PRO A 353 37.05 8.45 -7.52
N GLY A 354 36.29 9.55 -7.63
CA GLY A 354 36.49 10.57 -8.66
C GLY A 354 35.81 10.29 -10.01
N GLU A 355 35.35 9.07 -10.27
CA GLU A 355 34.66 8.73 -11.52
C GLU A 355 33.15 9.01 -11.47
N CYS A 356 32.59 9.12 -10.27
CA CYS A 356 31.18 9.42 -10.05
C CYS A 356 30.78 10.77 -10.66
N PRO A 357 29.71 10.85 -11.48
CA PRO A 357 29.21 12.10 -12.03
C PRO A 357 28.95 13.18 -10.98
N ALA A 358 28.38 12.79 -9.82
CA ALA A 358 28.13 13.71 -8.72
C ALA A 358 29.43 14.27 -8.10
N CYS A 359 30.48 13.45 -7.99
CA CYS A 359 31.80 13.93 -7.59
C CYS A 359 32.37 14.94 -8.60
N LYS A 360 32.24 14.68 -9.91
CA LYS A 360 32.73 15.59 -10.97
C LYS A 360 32.01 16.94 -10.97
N LEU A 361 30.75 16.95 -10.53
CA LEU A 361 29.91 18.14 -10.39
C LEU A 361 30.03 18.80 -9.02
N ASN A 362 30.92 18.33 -8.14
CA ASN A 362 31.07 18.81 -6.75
C ASN A 362 29.76 18.78 -5.93
N ILE A 363 28.89 17.81 -6.20
CA ILE A 363 27.65 17.62 -5.45
C ILE A 363 28.00 16.96 -4.12
N GLU A 364 27.51 17.51 -3.01
CA GLU A 364 27.72 16.95 -1.68
C GLU A 364 27.21 15.51 -1.57
N ALA A 365 27.87 14.71 -0.72
CA ALA A 365 27.43 13.34 -0.49
C ALA A 365 26.17 13.35 0.38
N THR A 366 25.17 12.56 -0.01
CA THR A 366 23.96 12.34 0.76
C THR A 366 24.26 11.46 1.97
N ASP A 367 23.81 11.89 3.16
CA ASP A 367 23.91 11.09 4.38
C ASP A 367 22.96 9.88 4.29
N PRO A 368 23.45 8.63 4.43
CA PRO A 368 22.57 7.47 4.47
C PRO A 368 21.59 7.43 5.66
N VAL A 369 21.85 8.18 6.74
CA VAL A 369 20.95 8.29 7.90
C VAL A 369 19.75 9.18 7.58
N ASP A 370 19.97 10.23 6.78
CA ASP A 370 18.93 11.06 6.18
C ASP A 370 19.06 11.05 4.65
N PRO A 371 18.67 9.93 4.00
CA PRO A 371 18.85 9.76 2.56
C PRO A 371 17.92 10.68 1.75
N ASP A 372 17.04 11.43 2.43
CA ASP A 372 16.05 12.29 1.79
C ASP A 372 15.85 13.64 2.51
N PRO A 373 16.86 14.53 2.48
CA PRO A 373 16.80 15.79 3.23
C PRO A 373 15.83 16.82 2.61
N PHE A 374 15.36 16.60 1.39
CA PHE A 374 14.50 17.54 0.67
C PHE A 374 13.04 17.05 0.61
N ASP A 375 12.07 17.97 0.61
CA ASP A 375 10.66 17.61 0.37
C ASP A 375 10.37 17.37 -1.12
N LYS A 376 11.01 18.16 -1.98
CA LYS A 376 10.92 18.05 -3.45
C LYS A 376 12.04 17.16 -4.03
N LEU A 377 11.95 16.84 -5.31
CA LEU A 377 13.07 16.26 -6.04
C LEU A 377 14.17 17.31 -6.19
N SER A 378 15.40 16.94 -5.85
CA SER A 378 16.55 17.78 -6.18
C SER A 378 16.78 17.75 -7.70
N THR A 379 17.36 18.82 -8.25
CA THR A 379 17.75 18.88 -9.66
C THR A 379 18.59 17.67 -10.05
N HIS A 380 19.57 17.29 -9.23
CA HIS A 380 20.39 16.11 -9.48
C HIS A 380 19.57 14.81 -9.53
N ALA A 381 18.66 14.58 -8.57
CA ALA A 381 17.85 13.37 -8.54
C ALA A 381 16.94 13.27 -9.77
N PHE A 382 16.24 14.35 -10.12
CA PHE A 382 15.35 14.37 -11.28
C PHE A 382 16.09 14.04 -12.58
N TRP A 383 17.21 14.74 -12.85
CA TRP A 383 17.97 14.53 -14.08
C TRP A 383 18.72 13.19 -14.09
N ALA A 384 19.17 12.68 -12.95
CA ALA A 384 19.73 11.33 -12.88
C ALA A 384 18.72 10.27 -13.30
N LEU A 385 17.46 10.37 -12.83
CA LEU A 385 16.37 9.47 -13.22
C LEU A 385 16.03 9.59 -14.71
N ALA A 386 15.92 10.82 -15.22
CA ALA A 386 15.63 11.06 -16.63
C ALA A 386 16.74 10.53 -17.55
N MET A 387 18.01 10.71 -17.18
CA MET A 387 19.15 10.21 -17.96
C MET A 387 19.28 8.68 -17.89
N GLU A 388 19.01 8.06 -16.73
CA GLU A 388 19.06 6.60 -16.55
C GLU A 388 18.01 5.90 -17.42
N LEU A 389 16.79 6.44 -17.47
CA LEU A 389 15.63 5.77 -18.08
C LEU A 389 15.27 6.30 -19.47
N GLY A 390 15.91 7.40 -19.87
CA GLY A 390 15.83 7.98 -21.20
C GLY A 390 14.68 8.96 -21.38
N PHE A 391 14.58 9.42 -22.63
CA PHE A 391 13.56 10.35 -23.09
C PHE A 391 12.72 9.70 -24.17
N GLU A 392 11.47 10.11 -24.28
CA GLU A 392 10.54 9.66 -25.30
C GLU A 392 9.92 10.84 -26.04
N ARG A 393 9.38 10.57 -27.22
CA ARG A 393 8.69 11.59 -28.00
C ARG A 393 7.35 11.90 -27.33
N GLU A 394 7.00 13.17 -27.26
CA GLU A 394 5.70 13.57 -26.74
C GLU A 394 4.58 13.29 -27.78
N GLU A 395 3.78 12.25 -27.57
CA GLU A 395 2.73 11.82 -28.52
C GLU A 395 1.39 12.52 -28.29
N ASN A 396 1.05 12.85 -27.04
CA ASN A 396 -0.25 13.41 -26.65
C ASN A 396 -0.16 14.92 -26.37
N VAL A 397 0.38 15.68 -27.32
CA VAL A 397 0.56 17.12 -27.20
C VAL A 397 -0.83 17.79 -27.12
N PRO A 398 -1.12 18.53 -26.05
CA PRO A 398 -2.39 19.24 -25.97
C PRO A 398 -2.52 20.31 -27.07
N PRO A 399 -3.70 20.52 -27.67
CA PRO A 399 -3.86 21.39 -28.84
C PRO A 399 -3.60 22.87 -28.57
N TYR A 400 -3.54 23.28 -27.30
CA TYR A 400 -3.31 24.66 -26.87
C TYR A 400 -1.83 25.01 -26.69
N ARG A 401 -0.89 24.07 -26.88
CA ARG A 401 0.54 24.36 -26.81
C ARG A 401 1.33 23.61 -27.87
N ASN A 402 2.54 24.11 -28.11
CA ASN A 402 3.51 23.41 -28.94
C ASN A 402 4.05 22.17 -28.21
N SER A 403 4.46 21.19 -29.00
CA SER A 403 5.18 20.01 -28.51
C SER A 403 6.51 20.42 -27.88
N LEU A 404 6.89 19.76 -26.79
CA LEU A 404 8.23 19.83 -26.21
C LEU A 404 9.25 19.00 -27.02
N GLY A 405 8.79 18.23 -28.00
CA GLY A 405 9.60 17.30 -28.79
C GLY A 405 9.87 16.02 -28.01
N PHE A 406 10.69 16.13 -26.96
CA PHE A 406 11.05 15.02 -26.08
C PHE A 406 10.76 15.36 -24.62
N ILE A 407 10.23 14.37 -23.91
CA ILE A 407 9.99 14.42 -22.46
C ILE A 407 10.70 13.25 -21.78
N PRO A 408 11.05 13.34 -20.49
CA PRO A 408 11.50 12.18 -19.74
C PRO A 408 10.49 11.03 -19.90
N ALA A 409 10.96 9.79 -19.97
CA ALA A 409 10.08 8.63 -20.09
C ALA A 409 9.36 8.36 -18.76
N PHE A 410 8.36 9.19 -18.42
CA PHE A 410 7.73 9.24 -17.10
C PHE A 410 7.14 7.91 -16.69
N LYS A 411 6.51 7.18 -17.62
CA LYS A 411 6.03 5.82 -17.35
C LYS A 411 7.16 4.92 -16.84
N ARG A 412 8.30 4.88 -17.54
CA ARG A 412 9.47 4.07 -17.13
C ARG A 412 10.07 4.56 -15.81
N ILE A 413 10.14 5.88 -15.62
CA ILE A 413 10.60 6.51 -14.38
C ILE A 413 9.73 6.08 -13.19
N ASN A 414 8.42 6.14 -13.35
CA ASN A 414 7.45 5.80 -12.32
C ASN A 414 7.34 4.28 -12.09
N ASP A 415 7.53 3.46 -13.12
CA ASP A 415 7.57 2.01 -12.98
C ASP A 415 8.81 1.57 -12.17
N MET A 416 9.97 2.19 -12.41
CA MET A 416 11.24 1.83 -11.76
C MET A 416 11.50 2.52 -10.42
N ASN A 417 10.91 3.71 -10.18
CA ASN A 417 11.16 4.54 -8.99
C ASN A 417 9.86 4.98 -8.29
N GLY A 418 8.74 4.35 -8.63
CA GLY A 418 7.44 4.69 -8.10
C GLY A 418 7.33 4.76 -6.57
N PRO A 419 7.94 3.84 -5.78
CA PRO A 419 7.93 3.94 -4.33
C PRO A 419 8.59 5.22 -3.81
N PHE A 420 9.71 5.61 -4.42
CA PHE A 420 10.42 6.84 -4.08
C PHE A 420 9.60 8.08 -4.45
N LEU A 421 9.03 8.11 -5.65
CA LEU A 421 8.23 9.25 -6.12
C LEU A 421 6.93 9.37 -5.34
N ALA A 422 6.22 8.27 -5.06
CA ALA A 422 5.04 8.27 -4.20
C ALA A 422 5.38 8.68 -2.76
N TYR A 423 6.53 8.23 -2.23
CA TYR A 423 7.02 8.70 -0.93
C TYR A 423 7.24 10.21 -0.90
N LYS A 424 7.85 10.78 -1.95
CA LYS A 424 8.03 12.22 -2.11
C LYS A 424 6.69 12.96 -2.21
N VAL A 425 5.75 12.44 -2.99
CA VAL A 425 4.38 12.99 -3.10
C VAL A 425 3.75 13.01 -1.72
N HIS A 426 3.73 11.87 -1.03
CA HIS A 426 3.13 11.74 0.29
C HIS A 426 3.78 12.65 1.34
N LYS A 427 5.12 12.78 1.32
CA LYS A 427 5.87 13.70 2.20
C LYS A 427 5.52 15.17 1.91
N LEU A 428 5.53 15.57 0.63
CA LEU A 428 5.21 16.93 0.20
C LEU A 428 3.77 17.30 0.53
N LEU A 429 2.86 16.34 0.37
CA LEU A 429 1.49 16.46 0.85
C LEU A 429 1.55 16.69 2.36
N ARG A 430 1.95 15.72 3.19
CA ARG A 430 1.91 15.82 4.67
C ARG A 430 2.63 17.02 5.30
N SER A 431 3.56 17.66 4.59
CA SER A 431 4.14 18.94 5.01
C SER A 431 3.11 20.08 5.13
N SER A 432 1.93 19.94 4.50
CA SER A 432 0.80 20.84 4.68
C SER A 432 0.07 20.55 5.99
N ARG A 433 -0.23 21.59 6.77
CA ARG A 433 -0.99 21.45 8.02
C ARG A 433 -2.47 21.11 7.78
N ASP A 434 -2.93 21.20 6.53
CA ASP A 434 -4.35 21.15 6.17
C ASP A 434 -4.77 19.84 5.50
N LEU A 435 -3.89 18.84 5.40
CA LEU A 435 -4.29 17.55 4.83
C LEU A 435 -5.05 16.71 5.85
N PRO A 436 -6.21 16.16 5.46
CA PRO A 436 -6.86 15.13 6.26
C PRO A 436 -5.96 13.90 6.37
N ALA A 437 -6.26 13.03 7.34
CA ALA A 437 -5.60 11.74 7.48
C ALA A 437 -5.69 10.90 6.19
N ASN A 438 -6.82 10.95 5.49
CA ASN A 438 -7.10 10.20 4.27
C ASN A 438 -7.52 11.12 3.13
N PRO A 439 -6.57 11.78 2.44
CA PRO A 439 -6.92 12.58 1.29
C PRO A 439 -7.38 11.69 0.13
N ILE A 440 -8.27 12.22 -0.69
CA ILE A 440 -8.66 11.59 -1.95
C ILE A 440 -7.82 12.23 -3.06
N VAL A 441 -7.21 11.42 -3.91
CA VAL A 441 -6.48 11.89 -5.09
C VAL A 441 -7.34 11.69 -6.33
N ILE A 442 -7.61 12.75 -7.07
CA ILE A 442 -8.21 12.68 -8.40
C ILE A 442 -7.12 12.98 -9.43
N CYS A 443 -6.95 12.09 -10.41
CA CYS A 443 -5.96 12.27 -11.48
C CYS A 443 -6.53 11.89 -12.85
N PRO A 444 -5.96 12.38 -13.96
CA PRO A 444 -6.33 11.90 -15.27
C PRO A 444 -5.81 10.46 -15.46
N GLN A 445 -6.51 9.67 -16.26
CA GLN A 445 -6.05 8.33 -16.66
C GLN A 445 -4.96 8.47 -17.74
N GLU A 446 -3.72 8.69 -17.29
CA GLU A 446 -2.51 8.73 -18.10
C GLU A 446 -1.49 7.73 -17.55
N ASP A 447 -0.60 7.22 -18.41
CA ASP A 447 0.36 6.19 -18.03
C ASP A 447 1.32 6.65 -16.93
N GLY A 448 1.86 7.87 -17.01
CA GLY A 448 2.81 8.38 -16.04
C GLY A 448 2.15 8.65 -14.69
N VAL A 449 1.17 9.55 -14.62
CA VAL A 449 0.46 9.84 -13.34
C VAL A 449 -0.27 8.61 -12.79
N GLY A 450 -0.81 7.75 -13.67
CA GLY A 450 -1.49 6.52 -13.28
C GLY A 450 -0.57 5.56 -12.53
N ALA A 451 0.69 5.44 -12.96
CA ALA A 451 1.70 4.66 -12.25
C ALA A 451 1.93 5.20 -10.82
N ILE A 452 2.15 6.51 -10.65
CA ILE A 452 2.29 7.12 -9.30
C ILE A 452 1.03 6.94 -8.46
N ALA A 453 -0.15 7.07 -9.06
CA ALA A 453 -1.40 6.92 -8.35
C ALA A 453 -1.57 5.47 -7.83
N ASN A 454 -1.19 4.45 -8.61
CA ASN A 454 -1.13 3.06 -8.14
C ASN A 454 -0.22 2.88 -6.92
N TRP A 455 0.89 3.62 -6.88
CA TRP A 455 1.82 3.60 -5.75
C TRP A 455 1.25 4.29 -4.51
N LEU A 456 0.59 5.44 -4.66
CA LEU A 456 -0.10 6.11 -3.56
C LEU A 456 -1.18 5.21 -2.94
N GLU A 457 -1.94 4.53 -3.79
CA GLU A 457 -3.01 3.63 -3.39
C GLU A 457 -2.51 2.36 -2.67
N SER A 458 -1.47 1.72 -3.22
CA SER A 458 -0.97 0.44 -2.72
C SER A 458 0.02 0.55 -1.55
N VAL A 459 0.73 1.68 -1.44
CA VAL A 459 1.77 1.88 -0.41
C VAL A 459 1.25 2.70 0.76
N PHE A 460 0.50 3.76 0.48
CA PHE A 460 0.03 4.71 1.49
C PHE A 460 -1.47 4.61 1.77
N GLY A 461 -2.18 3.70 1.10
CA GLY A 461 -3.60 3.51 1.37
C GLY A 461 -4.50 4.63 0.84
N ILE A 462 -3.98 5.52 0.00
CA ILE A 462 -4.70 6.71 -0.48
C ILE A 462 -5.78 6.28 -1.47
N THR A 463 -7.00 6.83 -1.31
CA THR A 463 -8.08 6.62 -2.27
C THR A 463 -7.76 7.40 -3.54
N VAL A 464 -7.68 6.71 -4.69
CA VAL A 464 -7.37 7.32 -5.98
C VAL A 464 -8.53 7.13 -6.95
N ILE A 465 -8.98 8.23 -7.56
CA ILE A 465 -10.01 8.23 -8.61
C ILE A 465 -9.36 8.68 -9.92
N ARG A 466 -9.35 7.79 -10.91
CA ARG A 466 -8.73 8.00 -12.22
C ARG A 466 -9.79 8.38 -13.23
N ILE A 467 -9.69 9.58 -13.81
CA ILE A 467 -10.68 10.10 -14.74
C ILE A 467 -10.20 9.93 -16.18
N PRO A 468 -10.92 9.17 -17.04
CA PRO A 468 -10.51 9.04 -18.43
C PRO A 468 -10.55 10.40 -19.14
N LYS A 469 -9.49 10.71 -19.90
CA LYS A 469 -9.34 12.00 -20.60
C LYS A 469 -10.54 12.37 -21.46
N THR A 470 -11.18 11.39 -22.08
CA THR A 470 -12.36 11.57 -22.95
C THR A 470 -13.54 12.21 -22.23
N TYR A 471 -13.59 12.13 -20.90
CA TYR A 471 -14.64 12.75 -20.08
C TYR A 471 -14.23 14.11 -19.51
N LEU A 472 -12.95 14.49 -19.56
CA LEU A 472 -12.49 15.78 -19.08
C LEU A 472 -13.01 16.91 -19.99
N GLY A 473 -13.89 17.74 -19.43
CA GLY A 473 -14.55 18.81 -20.19
C GLY A 473 -15.78 18.37 -20.98
N SER A 474 -16.25 17.14 -20.81
CA SER A 474 -17.52 16.69 -21.40
C SER A 474 -18.72 17.21 -20.60
N ASP A 475 -19.75 17.67 -21.31
CA ASP A 475 -21.05 18.03 -20.73
C ASP A 475 -21.89 16.80 -20.33
N SER A 476 -21.53 15.61 -20.83
CA SER A 476 -22.24 14.36 -20.50
C SER A 476 -22.28 14.05 -19.01
N ILE A 477 -21.29 14.54 -18.25
CA ILE A 477 -21.22 14.39 -16.79
C ILE A 477 -22.38 15.12 -16.09
N ALA A 478 -22.89 16.21 -16.67
CA ALA A 478 -24.02 16.94 -16.09
C ALA A 478 -25.31 16.12 -16.10
N GLN A 479 -25.52 15.27 -17.11
CA GLN A 479 -26.69 14.39 -17.19
C GLN A 479 -26.63 13.28 -16.14
N GLU A 480 -25.45 12.69 -15.92
CA GLU A 480 -25.23 11.66 -14.89
C GLU A 480 -25.43 12.20 -13.46
N LEU A 481 -25.13 13.49 -13.23
CA LEU A 481 -25.33 14.16 -11.94
C LEU A 481 -26.81 14.42 -11.58
N ALA A 482 -27.70 14.33 -12.57
CA ALA A 482 -29.14 14.51 -12.38
C ALA A 482 -29.82 13.29 -11.75
N SER A 483 -29.19 12.11 -11.80
CA SER A 483 -29.69 10.93 -11.09
C SER A 483 -29.55 11.08 -9.58
N PRO A 484 -30.51 10.56 -8.78
CA PRO A 484 -30.38 10.51 -7.33
C PRO A 484 -29.09 9.78 -6.96
N PRO A 485 -28.32 10.26 -5.96
CA PRO A 485 -27.06 9.62 -5.60
C PRO A 485 -27.22 8.14 -5.31
N GLU A 486 -28.29 7.72 -4.61
CA GLU A 486 -28.59 6.32 -4.25
C GLU A 486 -28.71 5.38 -5.46
N ALA A 487 -29.04 5.91 -6.64
CA ALA A 487 -29.16 5.12 -7.86
C ALA A 487 -27.83 4.47 -8.28
N PHE A 488 -26.69 4.97 -7.79
CA PHE A 488 -25.39 4.39 -8.10
C PHE A 488 -25.24 2.94 -7.61
N PHE A 489 -25.88 2.58 -6.49
CA PHE A 489 -25.83 1.19 -6.00
C PHE A 489 -26.51 0.23 -6.98
N LEU A 490 -27.56 0.70 -7.66
CA LEU A 490 -28.36 -0.08 -8.61
C LEU A 490 -27.79 -0.05 -10.03
N ASN A 491 -27.22 1.09 -10.45
CA ASN A 491 -26.75 1.34 -11.82
C ASN A 491 -25.22 1.23 -12.00
N SER A 492 -24.49 0.89 -10.95
CA SER A 492 -23.03 0.67 -10.98
C SER A 492 -22.57 -0.26 -12.11
N GLU A 493 -23.43 -1.17 -12.56
CA GLU A 493 -23.16 -2.11 -13.65
C GLU A 493 -23.01 -1.43 -15.03
N ALA A 494 -23.72 -0.32 -15.25
CA ALA A 494 -23.71 0.42 -16.51
C ALA A 494 -22.74 1.61 -16.49
N GLN A 495 -22.26 2.00 -15.31
CA GLN A 495 -21.43 3.19 -15.13
C GLN A 495 -19.94 2.85 -15.06
N PRO A 496 -19.07 3.70 -15.61
CA PRO A 496 -17.64 3.57 -15.39
C PRO A 496 -17.27 3.64 -13.91
N ALA A 497 -16.32 2.81 -13.46
CA ALA A 497 -15.93 2.72 -12.04
C ALA A 497 -15.59 4.09 -11.40
N TRP A 498 -14.90 4.98 -12.13
CA TRP A 498 -14.55 6.31 -11.63
C TRP A 498 -15.77 7.18 -11.28
N LEU A 499 -16.87 7.02 -12.04
CA LEU A 499 -18.11 7.77 -11.82
C LEU A 499 -18.83 7.22 -10.59
N THR A 500 -18.89 5.90 -10.45
CA THR A 500 -19.40 5.22 -9.25
C THR A 500 -18.66 5.68 -8.00
N GLN A 501 -17.33 5.84 -8.07
CA GLN A 501 -16.52 6.36 -6.97
C GLN A 501 -16.91 7.80 -6.58
N LEU A 502 -17.00 8.71 -7.55
CA LEU A 502 -17.39 10.11 -7.28
C LEU A 502 -18.83 10.24 -6.77
N GLN A 503 -19.76 9.47 -7.33
CA GLN A 503 -21.14 9.41 -6.84
C GLN A 503 -21.23 8.86 -5.42
N SER A 504 -20.41 7.86 -5.08
CA SER A 504 -20.34 7.33 -3.72
C SER A 504 -19.91 8.40 -2.72
N LEU A 505 -18.91 9.22 -3.05
CA LEU A 505 -18.47 10.34 -2.21
C LEU A 505 -19.59 11.35 -2.00
N ARG A 506 -20.29 11.73 -3.07
CA ARG A 506 -21.43 12.63 -2.98
C ARG A 506 -22.54 12.04 -2.10
N TYR A 507 -22.90 10.77 -2.31
CA TYR A 507 -23.90 10.08 -1.50
C TYR A 507 -23.54 10.09 -0.01
N PHE A 508 -22.30 9.72 0.33
CA PHE A 508 -21.87 9.71 1.73
C PHE A 508 -21.87 11.12 2.33
N GLN A 509 -21.43 12.14 1.59
CA GLN A 509 -21.47 13.53 2.03
C GLN A 509 -22.91 13.99 2.33
N GLU A 510 -23.87 13.62 1.49
CA GLU A 510 -25.29 13.91 1.69
C GLU A 510 -25.85 13.16 2.92
N GLU A 511 -25.53 11.87 3.09
CA GLU A 511 -25.97 11.08 4.25
C GLU A 511 -25.37 11.57 5.57
N PHE A 512 -24.11 12.02 5.55
CA PHE A 512 -23.48 12.69 6.69
C PHE A 512 -24.21 13.99 7.06
N GLY A 513 -24.57 14.80 6.06
CA GLY A 513 -25.31 16.04 6.27
C GLY A 513 -26.72 15.83 6.85
N LYS A 514 -27.40 14.73 6.49
CA LYS A 514 -28.71 14.37 7.06
C LYS A 514 -28.62 13.96 8.54
N GLY A 515 -27.52 13.32 8.95
CA GLY A 515 -27.35 12.75 10.29
C GLY A 515 -26.91 13.72 11.38
N ARG A 516 -26.30 14.86 11.04
CA ARG A 516 -25.79 15.83 12.03
C ARG A 516 -25.93 17.28 11.55
N ARG A 517 -26.56 18.15 12.37
CA ARG A 517 -26.35 19.62 12.31
C ARG A 517 -24.94 19.99 12.83
N VAL A 518 -23.89 19.29 12.39
CA VAL A 518 -22.52 19.71 12.67
C VAL A 518 -22.23 20.88 11.74
N LEU A 519 -21.92 22.03 12.33
CA LEU A 519 -21.37 23.19 11.62
C LEU A 519 -20.11 22.72 10.86
N GLY A 520 -20.23 22.61 9.54
CA GLY A 520 -19.21 22.07 8.65
C GLY A 520 -19.55 20.65 8.20
N SER A 521 -20.31 20.52 7.10
CA SER A 521 -20.37 19.24 6.37
C SER A 521 -18.94 18.79 6.06
N PRO A 522 -18.60 17.49 6.20
CA PRO A 522 -17.31 16.99 5.78
C PRO A 522 -17.25 17.08 4.25
N ASN A 523 -16.81 18.22 3.71
CA ASN A 523 -16.43 18.24 2.32
C ASN A 523 -15.18 17.39 2.21
N TYR A 524 -15.31 16.24 1.55
CA TYR A 524 -14.18 15.37 1.28
C TYR A 524 -13.05 16.20 0.67
N SER A 525 -11.90 16.17 1.33
CA SER A 525 -10.76 16.97 0.90
C SER A 525 -10.00 16.22 -0.18
N VAL A 526 -9.91 16.86 -1.34
CA VAL A 526 -9.41 16.28 -2.57
C VAL A 526 -8.11 16.96 -2.97
N ILE A 527 -7.18 16.14 -3.45
CA ILE A 527 -5.97 16.55 -4.14
C ILE A 527 -6.15 16.25 -5.61
N ILE A 528 -5.93 17.24 -6.46
CA ILE A 528 -5.80 17.02 -7.90
C ILE A 528 -4.32 16.67 -8.18
N LEU A 529 -4.08 15.51 -8.77
CA LEU A 529 -2.75 15.07 -9.19
C LEU A 529 -2.66 15.08 -10.72
N ASP A 530 -1.66 15.76 -11.24
CA ASP A 530 -1.37 15.90 -12.67
C ASP A 530 0.06 15.45 -12.98
N GLU A 531 0.31 14.98 -14.19
CA GLU A 531 1.66 14.57 -14.60
C GLU A 531 2.53 15.80 -14.90
N ILE A 532 2.08 16.61 -15.85
CA ILE A 532 2.82 17.74 -16.41
C ILE A 532 1.93 18.97 -16.43
N ASN A 533 2.20 19.95 -15.57
CA ASN A 533 1.57 21.26 -15.70
C ASN A 533 2.35 22.12 -16.69
N SER A 534 1.73 22.41 -17.84
CA SER A 534 2.30 23.29 -18.87
C SER A 534 1.43 24.51 -19.21
N SER A 535 0.14 24.49 -18.85
CA SER A 535 -0.84 25.56 -19.12
C SER A 535 -1.97 25.64 -18.09
N GLY A 536 -1.95 24.77 -17.08
CA GLY A 536 -3.05 24.60 -16.14
C GLY A 536 -4.33 23.98 -16.69
N LYS A 537 -4.48 23.64 -17.98
CA LYS A 537 -5.79 23.21 -18.52
C LYS A 537 -6.31 21.90 -17.93
N THR A 538 -5.49 20.85 -17.87
CA THR A 538 -5.90 19.54 -17.30
C THR A 538 -6.33 19.71 -15.84
N ARG A 539 -5.50 20.42 -15.06
CA ARG A 539 -5.81 20.84 -13.69
C ARG A 539 -7.16 21.57 -13.61
N SER A 540 -7.40 22.60 -14.43
CA SER A 540 -8.67 23.34 -14.43
C SER A 540 -9.88 22.45 -14.76
N LEU A 541 -9.74 21.50 -15.70
CA LEU A 541 -10.81 20.55 -16.02
C LEU A 541 -11.13 19.63 -14.84
N LEU A 542 -10.10 19.15 -14.13
CA LEU A 542 -10.26 18.32 -12.94
C LEU A 542 -10.84 19.11 -11.76
N VAL A 543 -10.42 20.36 -11.57
CA VAL A 543 -10.99 21.29 -10.58
C VAL A 543 -12.49 21.50 -10.85
N ASN A 544 -12.85 21.80 -12.09
CA ASN A 544 -14.25 21.98 -12.48
C ASN A 544 -15.06 20.70 -12.29
N LEU A 545 -14.47 19.54 -12.61
CA LEU A 545 -15.11 18.24 -12.37
C LEU A 545 -15.38 18.01 -10.89
N ALA A 546 -14.37 18.17 -10.03
CA ALA A 546 -14.50 17.99 -8.59
C ALA A 546 -15.54 18.95 -7.97
N ALA A 547 -15.60 20.20 -8.45
CA ALA A 547 -16.61 21.17 -8.04
C ALA A 547 -18.05 20.72 -8.36
N LYS A 548 -18.28 20.03 -9.50
CA LYS A 548 -19.60 19.47 -9.85
C LYS A 548 -20.07 18.40 -8.86
N PHE A 549 -19.15 17.73 -8.15
CA PHE A 549 -19.43 16.76 -7.09
C PHE A 549 -19.36 17.37 -5.68
N GLN A 550 -19.26 18.70 -5.56
CA GLN A 550 -19.17 19.42 -4.28
C GLN A 550 -17.97 18.99 -3.41
N LEU A 551 -16.88 18.58 -4.05
CA LEU A 551 -15.66 18.16 -3.38
C LEU A 551 -14.79 19.38 -3.03
N ASN A 552 -14.17 19.37 -1.85
CA ASN A 552 -13.31 20.46 -1.40
C ASN A 552 -11.87 20.23 -1.86
N ILE A 553 -11.41 21.02 -2.83
CA ILE A 553 -10.07 20.85 -3.38
C ILE A 553 -9.07 21.61 -2.51
N ILE A 554 -8.21 20.87 -1.80
CA ILE A 554 -7.23 21.45 -0.87
C ILE A 554 -5.86 21.67 -1.51
N CYS A 555 -5.56 20.96 -2.59
CA CYS A 555 -4.27 21.04 -3.26
C CYS A 555 -4.37 20.60 -4.73
N CYS A 556 -3.67 21.29 -5.62
CA CYS A 556 -3.26 20.77 -6.92
C CYS A 556 -1.77 20.46 -6.88
N MET A 557 -1.43 19.26 -7.32
CA MET A 557 -0.07 18.76 -7.35
C MET A 557 0.29 18.27 -8.75
N SER A 558 1.47 18.65 -9.23
CA SER A 558 2.01 18.11 -10.47
C SER A 558 3.31 17.35 -10.23
N LEU A 559 3.60 16.30 -11.01
CA LEU A 559 4.92 15.67 -10.94
C LEU A 559 5.98 16.64 -11.47
N VAL A 560 5.71 17.29 -12.60
CA VAL A 560 6.56 18.36 -13.15
C VAL A 560 5.73 19.59 -13.47
N ASP A 561 6.16 20.75 -12.99
CA ASP A 561 5.55 22.03 -13.30
C ASP A 561 6.48 22.88 -14.18
N PHE A 562 6.04 23.12 -15.43
CA PHE A 562 6.69 23.97 -16.42
C PHE A 562 6.10 25.39 -16.45
N ALA A 563 5.00 25.64 -15.72
CA ALA A 563 4.32 26.93 -15.65
C ALA A 563 4.07 27.35 -14.19
N PRO A 564 5.13 27.46 -13.35
CA PRO A 564 4.97 27.64 -11.90
C PRO A 564 4.34 28.98 -11.49
N PHE A 565 4.22 29.95 -12.40
CA PHE A 565 3.65 31.28 -12.14
C PHE A 565 2.12 31.33 -12.26
N GLU A 566 1.50 30.35 -12.94
CA GLU A 566 0.05 30.28 -13.11
C GLU A 566 -0.59 29.59 -11.89
N LYS A 567 -0.70 30.31 -10.77
CA LYS A 567 -1.34 29.80 -9.54
C LYS A 567 -2.73 30.42 -9.36
N PRO A 568 -3.79 29.60 -9.22
CA PRO A 568 -5.09 30.10 -8.77
C PRO A 568 -4.95 30.79 -7.41
N SER A 569 -5.64 31.92 -7.21
CA SER A 569 -5.51 32.75 -5.99
C SER A 569 -5.97 32.05 -4.71
N GLU A 570 -6.79 31.02 -4.82
CA GLU A 570 -7.48 30.39 -3.67
C GLU A 570 -7.02 28.95 -3.38
N MET A 571 -6.13 28.38 -4.20
CA MET A 571 -5.77 26.96 -4.11
C MET A 571 -4.26 26.75 -4.01
N ARG A 572 -3.84 25.88 -3.10
CA ARG A 572 -2.44 25.48 -3.01
C ARG A 572 -2.01 24.73 -4.27
N VAL A 573 -0.99 25.25 -4.95
CA VAL A 573 -0.33 24.56 -6.07
C VAL A 573 1.09 24.19 -5.65
N THR A 574 1.43 22.91 -5.82
CA THR A 574 2.75 22.36 -5.53
C THR A 574 3.20 21.40 -6.63
N SER A 575 4.48 21.05 -6.66
CA SER A 575 4.98 20.02 -7.56
C SER A 575 6.20 19.31 -7.00
N LEU A 576 6.46 18.09 -7.49
CA LEU A 576 7.69 17.36 -7.14
C LEU A 576 8.92 18.02 -7.72
N TYR A 577 8.81 18.59 -8.91
CA TYR A 577 9.88 19.27 -9.61
C TYR A 577 9.35 20.47 -10.39
N GLU A 578 10.08 21.58 -10.34
CA GLU A 578 9.75 22.85 -11.02
C GLU A 578 10.87 23.19 -11.99
N ILE A 579 10.50 23.51 -13.24
CA ILE A 579 11.41 24.11 -14.22
C ILE A 579 10.74 25.34 -14.78
N ASP A 580 11.40 26.48 -14.64
CA ASP A 580 11.00 27.69 -15.34
C ASP A 580 11.50 27.66 -16.79
N LEU A 581 10.63 27.33 -17.74
CA LEU A 581 10.95 27.36 -19.17
C LEU A 581 10.88 28.77 -19.78
N VAL A 582 10.20 29.71 -19.12
CA VAL A 582 10.01 31.08 -19.63
C VAL A 582 11.33 31.84 -19.55
N SER A 583 12.04 31.77 -18.41
CA SER A 583 13.37 32.37 -18.28
C SER A 583 14.43 31.73 -19.16
N VAL A 584 14.25 30.47 -19.59
CA VAL A 584 15.16 29.80 -20.54
C VAL A 584 14.98 30.32 -21.97
N ARG A 585 13.76 30.71 -22.37
CA ARG A 585 13.52 31.32 -23.69
C ARG A 585 14.08 32.73 -23.78
N ASP A 586 13.89 33.56 -22.74
CA ASP A 586 14.43 34.92 -22.72
C ASP A 586 15.97 34.94 -22.72
N ARG A 587 16.62 33.93 -22.14
CA ARG A 587 18.09 33.77 -22.20
C ARG A 587 18.62 33.25 -23.54
N ARG A 588 17.77 32.63 -24.37
CA ARG A 588 18.12 32.18 -25.73
C ARG A 588 17.75 33.20 -26.80
N GLY A 589 17.33 34.41 -26.42
CA GLY A 589 17.38 35.60 -27.29
C GLY A 589 18.80 36.06 -27.66
N VAL A 590 19.82 35.32 -27.23
CA VAL A 590 21.20 35.37 -27.74
C VAL A 590 21.51 34.02 -28.39
N HIS A 591 21.06 33.84 -29.63
CA HIS A 591 21.82 33.29 -30.77
C HIS A 591 20.93 33.16 -32.01
#